data_AF-X1GHV2-F1
#
_entry.id   AF-X1GHV2-F1
#
_cell.length_a   1.000
_cell.length_b   1.000
_cell.length_c   1.000
_cell.angle_alpha   90.00
_cell.angle_beta   90.00
_cell.angle_gamma   90.00
#
_symmetry.space_group_name_H-M   'P 1'
#
loop_
_entity.id
_entity.type
_entity.pdbx_description
1 polymer ?
#
loop_
_entity_poly.entity_id
_entity_poly.type
_entity_poly.pdbx_seq_one_letter_code
_entity_poly.pdbx_strand_id
1 'polypeptide(L)'
;RIDYGDDEWTSLVFYGTPPLEELMYKRADFIRKNQQVKDPNDPVQYSFRSWDNGFGRLVDNEMDPGLGTIDIGGSDDRCFAPPLFLSAKNIIFPAQDEIDALDDFVEKFLYGKLQDKDTFTVKTSLLDSHETYEACKGTKAFEQLERFLIKDDDGNESQWRDWSYHTRPYNYPHTYNIYFNMYRIAKFSGCNTSRAATEYLLFAFRTAMALYLDSTYEGNITYRGYSNFEQGNFSESHAPLGSFGLPDILKALEDEGMGKERTELFEMIKKRSKHFVSEE
;
A
#
# COMPACT_ATOMS: atom_id res chain seq x y z
N ARG A 1 30.82 27.62 -5.86
CA ARG A 1 32.14 27.58 -6.51
C ARG A 1 33.17 27.24 -5.45
N ILE A 2 34.03 26.27 -5.73
CA ILE A 2 35.21 25.92 -4.96
C ILE A 2 36.35 25.93 -5.96
N ASP A 3 37.33 26.81 -5.75
CA ASP A 3 38.56 26.88 -6.54
C ASP A 3 39.58 25.92 -5.92
N TYR A 4 40.29 25.15 -6.73
CA TYR A 4 41.26 24.15 -6.27
C TYR A 4 42.35 23.91 -7.33
N GLY A 5 43.55 23.52 -6.93
CA GLY A 5 44.69 23.41 -7.86
C GLY A 5 45.08 24.75 -8.51
N ASP A 6 45.81 24.67 -9.62
CA ASP A 6 46.13 25.84 -10.45
C ASP A 6 45.04 25.98 -11.52
N ASP A 7 44.28 27.08 -11.47
CA ASP A 7 43.17 27.45 -12.37
C ASP A 7 41.98 26.45 -12.49
N GLU A 8 41.91 25.38 -11.69
CA GLU A 8 40.73 24.51 -11.64
C GLU A 8 39.65 25.01 -10.66
N TRP A 9 38.39 24.71 -10.98
CA TRP A 9 37.26 25.03 -10.10
C TRP A 9 36.11 24.04 -10.30
N THR A 10 35.29 23.89 -9.27
CA THR A 10 34.06 23.09 -9.31
C THR A 10 32.90 23.79 -8.60
N SER A 11 31.70 23.25 -8.78
CA SER A 11 30.48 23.72 -8.13
C SER A 11 30.00 22.70 -7.10
N LEU A 12 30.07 23.07 -5.82
CA LEU A 12 29.21 22.44 -4.83
C LEU A 12 27.81 23.08 -4.91
N VAL A 13 26.79 22.25 -5.06
CA VAL A 13 25.38 22.66 -5.08
C VAL A 13 24.78 22.31 -3.72
N PHE A 14 24.12 23.29 -3.10
CA PHE A 14 23.40 23.12 -1.84
C PHE A 14 21.90 23.37 -2.07
N TYR A 15 21.05 22.64 -1.35
CA TYR A 15 19.63 22.93 -1.26
C TYR A 15 19.27 23.24 0.20
N GLY A 16 18.92 24.49 0.47
CA GLY A 16 18.49 24.94 1.80
C GLY A 16 16.99 24.73 1.97
N THR A 17 16.58 24.22 3.13
CA THR A 17 15.17 23.96 3.47
C THR A 17 14.81 24.55 4.83
N PRO A 18 13.50 24.76 5.12
CA PRO A 18 13.01 24.84 6.49
C PRO A 18 13.39 23.59 7.31
N PRO A 19 13.31 23.64 8.65
CA PRO A 19 13.56 22.46 9.49
C PRO A 19 12.73 21.24 9.06
N LEU A 20 13.33 20.05 9.13
CA LEU A 20 12.66 18.81 8.67
C LEU A 20 11.33 18.56 9.38
N GLU A 21 11.24 18.89 10.67
CA GLU A 21 10.00 18.82 11.46
C GLU A 21 8.88 19.70 10.87
N GLU A 22 9.20 20.94 10.47
CA GLU A 22 8.24 21.85 9.82
C GLU A 22 7.76 21.28 8.47
N LEU A 23 8.67 20.66 7.71
CA LEU A 23 8.33 19.99 6.45
C LEU A 23 7.45 18.74 6.68
N MET A 24 7.71 17.98 7.74
CA MET A 24 6.92 16.79 8.09
C MET A 24 5.48 17.19 8.47
N TYR A 25 5.30 18.23 9.30
CA TYR A 25 3.97 18.76 9.61
C TYR A 25 3.24 19.29 8.36
N LYS A 26 3.91 20.09 7.52
CA LYS A 26 3.31 20.60 6.28
C LYS A 26 2.93 19.48 5.31
N ARG A 27 3.75 18.43 5.20
CA ARG A 27 3.45 17.27 4.34
C ARG A 27 2.28 16.46 4.87
N ALA A 28 2.21 16.24 6.19
CA ALA A 28 1.12 15.50 6.82
C ALA A 28 -0.23 16.23 6.69
N ASP A 29 -0.28 17.52 7.00
CA ASP A 29 -1.46 18.38 6.82
C ASP A 29 -1.91 18.43 5.36
N PHE A 30 -0.96 18.52 4.41
CA PHE A 30 -1.26 18.45 2.98
C PHE A 30 -1.88 17.11 2.58
N ILE A 31 -1.31 15.98 3.02
CA ILE A 31 -1.87 14.65 2.74
C ILE A 31 -3.29 14.54 3.28
N ARG A 32 -3.50 14.92 4.54
CA ARG A 32 -4.80 14.80 5.21
C ARG A 32 -5.88 15.66 4.55
N LYS A 33 -5.54 16.90 4.16
CA LYS A 33 -6.50 17.84 3.54
C LYS A 33 -6.78 17.53 2.07
N ASN A 34 -5.76 17.14 1.33
CA ASN A 34 -5.81 17.17 -0.13
C ASN A 34 -5.68 15.79 -0.79
N GLN A 35 -5.21 14.75 -0.10
CA GLN A 35 -4.92 13.45 -0.72
C GLN A 35 -5.85 12.31 -0.31
N GLN A 36 -6.73 12.48 0.68
CA GLN A 36 -7.71 11.44 1.03
C GLN A 36 -9.00 11.60 0.21
N VAL A 37 -9.47 10.50 -0.38
CA VAL A 37 -10.72 10.47 -1.15
C VAL A 37 -11.91 10.57 -0.20
N LYS A 38 -12.70 11.66 -0.30
CA LYS A 38 -13.85 11.94 0.58
C LYS A 38 -15.22 11.81 -0.09
N ASP A 39 -15.31 11.77 -1.41
CA ASP A 39 -16.58 11.59 -2.13
C ASP A 39 -17.25 10.26 -1.73
N PRO A 40 -18.49 10.28 -1.21
CA PRO A 40 -19.21 9.06 -0.82
C PRO A 40 -19.61 8.17 -2.00
N ASN A 41 -19.54 8.66 -3.24
CA ASN A 41 -19.85 7.89 -4.45
C ASN A 41 -18.60 7.27 -5.10
N ASP A 42 -17.40 7.67 -4.67
CA ASP A 42 -16.16 7.09 -5.18
C ASP A 42 -15.95 5.69 -4.55
N PRO A 43 -15.79 4.61 -5.34
CA PRO A 43 -15.66 3.25 -4.83
C PRO A 43 -14.50 3.10 -3.84
N VAL A 44 -13.43 3.90 -4.01
CA VAL A 44 -12.25 3.91 -3.13
C VAL A 44 -12.31 5.02 -2.07
N GLN A 45 -13.50 5.50 -1.67
CA GLN A 45 -13.67 6.41 -0.53
C GLN A 45 -12.84 5.95 0.69
N TYR A 46 -12.19 6.92 1.34
CA TYR A 46 -11.22 6.81 2.43
C TYR A 46 -9.83 6.31 2.05
N SER A 47 -9.60 5.84 0.82
CA SER A 47 -8.26 5.65 0.27
C SER A 47 -7.52 7.00 0.13
N PHE A 48 -6.22 6.94 -0.16
CA PHE A 48 -5.45 8.11 -0.59
C PHE A 48 -5.13 8.02 -2.07
N ARG A 49 -5.02 9.16 -2.76
CA ARG A 49 -4.76 9.24 -4.20
C ARG A 49 -3.73 10.32 -4.51
N SER A 50 -3.06 10.23 -5.65
CA SER A 50 -2.15 11.29 -6.12
C SER A 50 -2.86 12.64 -6.25
N TRP A 51 -2.08 13.71 -6.06
CA TRP A 51 -2.52 15.09 -6.24
C TRP A 51 -1.84 15.68 -7.47
N ASP A 52 -2.61 16.30 -8.36
CA ASP A 52 -2.08 17.02 -9.50
C ASP A 52 -1.74 18.46 -9.08
N ASN A 53 -0.44 18.79 -9.09
CA ASN A 53 0.05 20.13 -8.73
C ASN A 53 -0.24 21.20 -9.79
N GLY A 54 -0.48 20.82 -11.04
CA GLY A 54 -0.82 21.75 -12.14
C GLY A 54 -2.29 22.15 -12.12
N PHE A 55 -3.19 21.20 -11.88
CA PHE A 55 -4.62 21.46 -11.72
C PHE A 55 -5.04 21.82 -10.29
N GLY A 56 -4.19 21.58 -9.29
CA GLY A 56 -4.47 21.90 -7.89
C GLY A 56 -5.65 21.09 -7.33
N ARG A 57 -5.75 19.81 -7.70
CA ARG A 57 -6.85 18.91 -7.29
C ARG A 57 -6.41 17.44 -7.23
N LEU A 58 -7.20 16.61 -6.55
CA LEU A 58 -7.08 15.16 -6.62
C LEU A 58 -7.23 14.67 -8.06
N VAL A 59 -6.52 13.58 -8.37
CA VAL A 59 -6.74 12.83 -9.60
C VAL A 59 -8.14 12.21 -9.59
N ASP A 60 -8.82 12.24 -10.72
CA ASP A 60 -10.16 11.67 -10.90
C ASP A 60 -10.38 11.13 -12.31
N ASN A 61 -11.59 10.63 -12.55
CA ASN A 61 -11.97 9.95 -13.77
C ASN A 61 -12.11 10.89 -15.00
N GLU A 62 -12.01 12.21 -14.81
CA GLU A 62 -12.05 13.22 -15.86
C GLU A 62 -10.67 13.63 -16.38
N MET A 63 -9.59 13.34 -15.62
CA MET A 63 -8.23 13.67 -16.04
C MET A 63 -7.77 12.86 -17.24
N ASP A 64 -6.89 13.45 -18.05
CA ASP A 64 -6.24 12.73 -19.15
C ASP A 64 -5.35 11.61 -18.57
N PRO A 65 -5.36 10.39 -19.14
CA PRO A 65 -4.92 9.21 -18.40
C PRO A 65 -3.40 9.00 -18.40
N GLY A 66 -2.65 10.00 -17.90
CA GLY A 66 -1.23 9.88 -17.58
C GLY A 66 -0.94 9.18 -16.24
N LEU A 67 -1.97 8.93 -15.43
CA LEU A 67 -1.83 8.40 -14.06
C LEU A 67 -2.39 6.98 -13.89
N GLY A 68 -3.15 6.47 -14.87
CA GLY A 68 -3.45 5.05 -15.02
C GLY A 68 -4.41 4.47 -13.98
N THR A 69 -4.55 3.14 -14.02
CA THR A 69 -5.42 2.37 -13.12
C THR A 69 -5.03 2.50 -11.64
N ILE A 70 -3.73 2.55 -11.38
CA ILE A 70 -3.11 2.58 -10.05
C ILE A 70 -3.82 3.56 -9.09
N ASP A 71 -4.02 4.81 -9.50
CA ASP A 71 -4.61 5.86 -8.66
C ASP A 71 -6.14 5.71 -8.44
N ILE A 72 -6.86 5.13 -9.41
CA ILE A 72 -8.32 4.99 -9.35
C ILE A 72 -8.70 3.77 -8.50
N GLY A 73 -7.87 2.72 -8.54
CA GLY A 73 -8.03 1.50 -7.77
C GLY A 73 -7.69 1.59 -6.27
N GLY A 74 -7.22 2.75 -5.80
CA GLY A 74 -7.00 3.06 -4.38
C GLY A 74 -5.86 2.30 -3.72
N SER A 75 -4.92 1.76 -4.51
CA SER A 75 -3.92 0.79 -4.08
C SER A 75 -2.55 1.11 -4.67
N ASP A 76 -1.61 0.15 -4.59
CA ASP A 76 -0.22 0.30 -5.03
C ASP A 76 0.55 1.43 -4.29
N ASP A 77 1.83 1.57 -4.63
CA ASP A 77 2.78 2.51 -4.02
C ASP A 77 2.28 3.96 -3.99
N ARG A 78 1.46 4.41 -4.96
CA ARG A 78 0.90 5.77 -5.00
C ARG A 78 -0.17 6.03 -3.96
N CYS A 79 -1.09 5.08 -3.74
CA CYS A 79 -2.15 5.21 -2.74
C CYS A 79 -1.69 4.79 -1.34
N PHE A 80 -0.67 3.93 -1.24
CA PHE A 80 -0.09 3.49 0.03
C PHE A 80 1.01 4.40 0.59
N ALA A 81 1.75 5.15 -0.23
CA ALA A 81 2.79 6.05 0.29
C ALA A 81 2.25 7.16 1.22
N PRO A 82 1.11 7.83 0.96
CA PRO A 82 0.55 8.81 1.89
C PRO A 82 0.18 8.26 3.28
N PRO A 83 -0.58 7.16 3.45
CA PRO A 83 -0.87 6.58 4.78
C PRO A 83 0.37 5.95 5.43
N LEU A 84 1.32 5.42 4.66
CA LEU A 84 2.59 4.95 5.22
C LEU A 84 3.41 6.12 5.81
N PHE A 85 3.45 7.28 5.12
CA PHE A 85 4.08 8.49 5.65
C PHE A 85 3.37 9.01 6.91
N LEU A 86 2.04 9.15 6.88
CA LEU A 86 1.26 9.61 8.03
C LEU A 86 1.47 8.69 9.24
N SER A 87 1.36 7.37 9.07
CA SER A 87 1.51 6.43 10.17
C SER A 87 2.93 6.42 10.74
N ALA A 88 3.96 6.54 9.91
CA ALA A 88 5.35 6.64 10.39
C ALA A 88 5.61 7.96 11.14
N LYS A 89 5.13 9.10 10.63
CA LYS A 89 5.28 10.42 11.26
C LYS A 89 4.59 10.47 12.62
N ASN A 90 3.39 9.91 12.74
CA ASN A 90 2.59 9.98 13.97
C ASN A 90 3.11 9.13 15.14
N ILE A 91 4.10 8.26 14.91
CA ILE A 91 4.85 7.60 16.01
C ILE A 91 5.69 8.62 16.80
N ILE A 92 6.23 9.64 16.11
CA ILE A 92 7.17 10.62 16.69
C ILE A 92 6.45 11.93 17.01
N PHE A 93 5.59 12.39 16.09
CA PHE A 93 4.88 13.65 16.16
C PHE A 93 3.37 13.43 16.02
N PRO A 94 2.70 12.83 17.03
CA PRO A 94 1.29 12.46 16.96
C PRO A 94 0.36 13.68 16.82
N ALA A 95 -0.64 13.56 15.96
CA ALA A 95 -1.72 14.52 15.77
C ALA A 95 -3.04 13.76 15.57
N GLN A 96 -4.06 14.05 16.39
CA GLN A 96 -5.30 13.26 16.41
C GLN A 96 -6.03 13.31 15.07
N ASP A 97 -6.08 14.46 14.37
CA ASP A 97 -6.78 14.58 13.08
C ASP A 97 -6.10 13.79 11.95
N GLU A 98 -4.78 13.62 12.02
CA GLU A 98 -4.04 12.73 11.12
C GLU A 98 -4.27 11.25 11.43
N ILE A 99 -4.42 10.91 12.72
CA ILE A 99 -4.72 9.55 13.18
C ILE A 99 -6.17 9.16 12.86
N ASP A 100 -7.13 10.07 13.01
CA ASP A 100 -8.53 9.89 12.60
C ASP A 100 -8.62 9.59 11.09
N ALA A 101 -7.78 10.23 10.27
CA ALA A 101 -7.68 9.97 8.83
C ALA A 101 -7.05 8.60 8.50
N LEU A 102 -6.12 8.13 9.33
CA LEU A 102 -5.55 6.77 9.26
C LEU A 102 -6.57 5.71 9.68
N ASP A 103 -7.37 5.96 10.72
CA ASP A 103 -8.46 5.08 11.14
C ASP A 103 -9.57 4.99 10.08
N ASP A 104 -9.96 6.12 9.49
CA ASP A 104 -10.83 6.18 8.31
C ASP A 104 -10.31 5.28 7.19
N PHE A 105 -9.02 5.39 6.87
CA PHE A 105 -8.36 4.58 5.83
C PHE A 105 -8.32 3.09 6.19
N VAL A 106 -7.91 2.76 7.42
CA VAL A 106 -7.80 1.38 7.90
C VAL A 106 -9.16 0.69 7.93
N GLU A 107 -10.13 1.26 8.65
CA GLU A 107 -11.41 0.59 8.91
C GLU A 107 -12.35 0.60 7.71
N LYS A 108 -12.39 1.68 6.94
CA LYS A 108 -13.41 1.88 5.90
C LYS A 108 -12.93 1.57 4.49
N PHE A 109 -11.62 1.52 4.26
CA PHE A 109 -11.03 1.22 2.96
C PHE A 109 -10.15 -0.03 2.97
N LEU A 110 -9.04 -0.03 3.73
CA LEU A 110 -8.04 -1.09 3.71
C LEU A 110 -8.62 -2.41 4.23
N TYR A 111 -8.98 -2.49 5.50
CA TYR A 111 -9.67 -3.65 6.09
C TYR A 111 -11.16 -3.68 5.73
N GLY A 112 -11.72 -2.53 5.34
CA GLY A 112 -13.13 -2.40 4.96
C GLY A 112 -13.49 -3.02 3.61
N LYS A 113 -12.60 -2.89 2.61
CA LYS A 113 -12.86 -3.20 1.19
C LYS A 113 -11.72 -3.95 0.48
N LEU A 114 -10.45 -3.55 0.70
CA LEU A 114 -9.30 -3.99 -0.10
C LEU A 114 -8.64 -5.29 0.41
N GLN A 115 -8.64 -5.50 1.73
CA GLN A 115 -8.09 -6.69 2.38
C GLN A 115 -9.18 -7.69 2.75
N ASP A 116 -8.92 -8.96 2.49
CA ASP A 116 -9.80 -10.06 2.92
C ASP A 116 -9.70 -10.30 4.44
N LYS A 117 -10.84 -10.51 5.11
CA LYS A 117 -10.94 -10.50 6.58
C LYS A 117 -10.53 -11.81 7.23
N ASP A 118 -10.59 -12.92 6.49
CA ASP A 118 -10.25 -14.25 6.99
C ASP A 118 -8.78 -14.60 6.69
N THR A 119 -8.35 -14.33 5.45
CA THR A 119 -7.01 -14.67 4.94
C THR A 119 -5.97 -13.56 5.09
N PHE A 120 -6.40 -12.31 5.33
CA PHE A 120 -5.54 -11.11 5.33
C PHE A 120 -4.81 -10.86 3.99
N THR A 121 -5.24 -11.51 2.90
CA THR A 121 -4.76 -11.23 1.54
C THR A 121 -5.16 -9.81 1.11
N VAL A 122 -4.24 -9.10 0.46
CA VAL A 122 -4.45 -7.71 0.02
C VAL A 122 -4.63 -7.71 -1.49
N LYS A 123 -5.81 -7.32 -1.95
CA LYS A 123 -6.11 -7.22 -3.39
C LYS A 123 -5.17 -6.25 -4.08
N THR A 124 -4.94 -6.46 -5.37
CA THR A 124 -4.15 -5.53 -6.20
C THR A 124 -4.81 -4.16 -6.22
N SER A 125 -6.13 -4.08 -6.41
CA SER A 125 -6.89 -2.82 -6.42
C SER A 125 -8.39 -3.08 -6.19
N LEU A 126 -9.24 -2.05 -6.27
CA LEU A 126 -10.71 -2.20 -6.42
C LEU A 126 -11.23 -1.96 -7.85
N LEU A 127 -10.36 -1.76 -8.85
CA LEU A 127 -10.77 -1.48 -10.24
C LEU A 127 -11.40 -2.67 -10.97
N ASP A 128 -11.28 -3.84 -10.37
CA ASP A 128 -11.76 -5.12 -10.86
C ASP A 128 -13.18 -5.45 -10.42
N SER A 129 -13.74 -4.68 -9.48
CA SER A 129 -15.13 -4.83 -9.07
C SER A 129 -16.09 -4.26 -10.12
N HIS A 130 -17.28 -4.85 -10.23
CA HIS A 130 -18.31 -4.40 -11.17
C HIS A 130 -18.78 -2.97 -10.83
N GLU A 131 -18.79 -2.59 -9.55
CA GLU A 131 -19.09 -1.24 -9.09
C GLU A 131 -18.10 -0.21 -9.64
N THR A 132 -16.80 -0.51 -9.67
CA THR A 132 -15.81 0.42 -10.23
C THR A 132 -15.87 0.47 -11.76
N TYR A 133 -16.22 -0.63 -12.43
CA TYR A 133 -16.53 -0.63 -13.87
C TYR A 133 -17.71 0.31 -14.18
N GLU A 134 -18.85 0.16 -13.50
CA GLU A 134 -20.02 1.02 -13.70
C GLU A 134 -19.71 2.48 -13.36
N ALA A 135 -18.97 2.75 -12.28
CA ALA A 135 -18.55 4.11 -11.89
C ALA A 135 -17.59 4.78 -12.89
N CYS A 136 -16.85 3.99 -13.67
CA CYS A 136 -15.95 4.50 -14.70
C CYS A 136 -16.58 4.54 -16.10
N LYS A 137 -17.70 3.84 -16.35
CA LYS A 137 -18.28 3.71 -17.70
C LYS A 137 -18.63 5.06 -18.31
N GLY A 138 -18.05 5.37 -19.48
CA GLY A 138 -18.23 6.65 -20.18
C GLY A 138 -17.33 7.81 -19.69
N THR A 139 -16.40 7.57 -18.76
CA THR A 139 -15.38 8.54 -18.34
C THR A 139 -14.04 8.31 -19.06
N LYS A 140 -13.07 9.24 -18.95
CA LYS A 140 -11.71 9.02 -19.51
C LYS A 140 -10.97 7.86 -18.83
N ALA A 141 -11.27 7.59 -17.56
CA ALA A 141 -10.76 6.40 -16.88
C ALA A 141 -11.16 5.10 -17.59
N PHE A 142 -12.31 5.08 -18.29
CA PHE A 142 -12.77 3.90 -19.01
C PHE A 142 -11.83 3.46 -20.12
N GLU A 143 -11.15 4.38 -20.82
CA GLU A 143 -10.19 4.06 -21.88
C GLU A 143 -9.02 3.20 -21.37
N GLN A 144 -8.67 3.35 -20.09
CA GLN A 144 -7.65 2.55 -19.40
C GLN A 144 -8.21 1.25 -18.81
N LEU A 145 -9.52 1.08 -18.77
CA LEU A 145 -10.22 -0.09 -18.23
C LEU A 145 -10.77 -1.01 -19.32
N GLU A 146 -11.18 -0.48 -20.48
CA GLU A 146 -11.79 -1.26 -21.56
C GLU A 146 -10.85 -2.33 -22.15
N ARG A 147 -9.53 -2.16 -22.01
CA ARG A 147 -8.53 -3.20 -22.36
C ARG A 147 -8.63 -4.46 -21.50
N PHE A 148 -9.35 -4.41 -20.38
CA PHE A 148 -9.64 -5.55 -19.52
C PHE A 148 -11.04 -6.13 -19.76
N LEU A 149 -11.88 -5.52 -20.61
CA LEU A 149 -13.11 -6.17 -21.06
C LEU A 149 -12.78 -7.45 -21.83
N ILE A 150 -13.48 -8.53 -21.49
CA ILE A 150 -13.55 -9.69 -22.36
C ILE A 150 -14.68 -9.39 -23.35
N LYS A 151 -14.31 -9.33 -24.63
CA LYS A 151 -15.24 -9.17 -25.74
C LYS A 151 -15.55 -10.54 -26.34
N ASP A 152 -16.75 -10.71 -26.91
CA ASP A 152 -17.06 -11.91 -27.71
C ASP A 152 -16.34 -11.87 -29.07
N ASP A 153 -16.51 -12.94 -29.86
CA ASP A 153 -15.88 -13.08 -31.19
C ASP A 153 -16.36 -11.99 -32.19
N ASP A 154 -17.53 -11.39 -31.95
CA ASP A 154 -18.11 -10.28 -32.73
C ASP A 154 -17.67 -8.89 -32.22
N GLY A 155 -16.93 -8.83 -31.11
CA GLY A 155 -16.36 -7.61 -30.52
C GLY A 155 -17.28 -6.86 -29.54
N ASN A 156 -18.41 -7.44 -29.14
CA ASN A 156 -19.33 -6.85 -28.16
C ASN A 156 -18.82 -7.08 -26.72
N GLU A 157 -19.26 -6.25 -25.76
CA GLU A 157 -19.03 -6.50 -24.33
C GLU A 157 -19.70 -7.81 -23.90
N SER A 158 -18.93 -8.85 -23.53
CA SER A 158 -19.49 -10.15 -23.14
C SER A 158 -19.37 -10.45 -21.65
N GLN A 159 -18.20 -10.18 -21.05
CA GLN A 159 -17.98 -10.28 -19.61
C GLN A 159 -16.82 -9.38 -19.15
N TRP A 160 -16.85 -8.95 -17.91
CA TRP A 160 -15.74 -8.23 -17.29
C TRP A 160 -14.62 -9.23 -16.93
N ARG A 161 -13.34 -8.85 -17.09
CA ARG A 161 -12.24 -9.62 -16.50
C ARG A 161 -12.24 -9.35 -15.00
N ASP A 162 -12.85 -10.26 -14.26
CA ASP A 162 -12.76 -10.27 -12.81
C ASP A 162 -11.31 -10.53 -12.36
N TRP A 163 -10.71 -9.59 -11.64
CA TRP A 163 -9.40 -9.76 -10.99
C TRP A 163 -9.51 -10.07 -9.49
N SER A 164 -10.69 -10.43 -8.97
CA SER A 164 -10.96 -10.68 -7.53
C SER A 164 -9.98 -11.61 -6.80
N TYR A 165 -9.18 -12.38 -7.55
CA TYR A 165 -8.13 -13.29 -7.09
C TYR A 165 -6.68 -12.82 -7.31
N HIS A 166 -6.41 -11.54 -7.60
CA HIS A 166 -5.05 -11.06 -7.84
C HIS A 166 -4.56 -10.21 -6.67
N THR A 167 -3.71 -10.80 -5.86
CA THR A 167 -2.92 -10.09 -4.85
C THR A 167 -1.70 -9.45 -5.49
N ARG A 168 -1.32 -8.24 -5.05
CA ARG A 168 -0.03 -7.65 -5.44
C ARG A 168 0.93 -7.79 -4.25
N PRO A 169 2.03 -8.56 -4.37
CA PRO A 169 2.98 -8.81 -3.27
C PRO A 169 3.59 -7.52 -2.72
N TYR A 170 3.72 -6.49 -3.57
CA TYR A 170 4.19 -5.15 -3.21
C TYR A 170 3.23 -4.38 -2.26
N ASN A 171 1.96 -4.74 -2.16
CA ASN A 171 0.99 -4.05 -1.28
C ASN A 171 1.14 -4.47 0.19
N TYR A 172 1.55 -5.71 0.46
CA TYR A 172 1.66 -6.24 1.82
C TYR A 172 2.68 -5.48 2.67
N PRO A 173 3.89 -5.12 2.19
CA PRO A 173 4.83 -4.33 2.97
C PRO A 173 4.35 -2.93 3.34
N HIS A 174 3.52 -2.30 2.52
CA HIS A 174 2.85 -1.08 2.94
C HIS A 174 1.83 -1.37 4.05
N THR A 175 0.98 -2.38 3.82
CA THR A 175 -0.12 -2.76 4.71
C THR A 175 0.37 -3.17 6.12
N TYR A 176 1.32 -4.12 6.24
CA TYR A 176 1.80 -4.56 7.55
C TYR A 176 2.60 -3.48 8.28
N ASN A 177 3.31 -2.60 7.57
CA ASN A 177 4.02 -1.48 8.20
C ASN A 177 3.03 -0.39 8.67
N ILE A 178 1.94 -0.12 7.93
CA ILE A 178 0.87 0.77 8.40
C ILE A 178 0.23 0.21 9.67
N TYR A 179 -0.13 -1.08 9.70
CA TYR A 179 -0.67 -1.71 10.91
C TYR A 179 0.34 -1.70 12.08
N PHE A 180 1.62 -1.99 11.83
CA PHE A 180 2.63 -1.93 12.87
C PHE A 180 2.86 -0.52 13.42
N ASN A 181 2.79 0.50 12.55
CA ASN A 181 2.83 1.89 12.96
C ASN A 181 1.59 2.27 13.78
N MET A 182 0.40 1.79 13.42
CA MET A 182 -0.83 1.99 14.21
C MET A 182 -0.75 1.30 15.59
N TYR A 183 -0.15 0.10 15.70
CA TYR A 183 0.18 -0.51 17.00
C TYR A 183 1.06 0.42 17.86
N ARG A 184 2.10 1.01 17.27
CA ARG A 184 3.01 1.93 17.98
C ARG A 184 2.30 3.22 18.39
N ILE A 185 1.45 3.78 17.53
CA ILE A 185 0.61 4.95 17.84
C ILE A 185 -0.32 4.63 19.01
N ALA A 186 -1.13 3.57 18.90
CA ALA A 186 -2.09 3.15 19.93
C ALA A 186 -1.43 2.84 21.28
N LYS A 187 -0.20 2.31 21.28
CA LYS A 187 0.53 1.95 22.51
C LYS A 187 1.28 3.12 23.16
N PHE A 188 1.83 4.05 22.38
CA PHE A 188 2.82 5.02 22.89
C PHE A 188 2.46 6.50 22.72
N SER A 189 1.51 6.86 21.84
CA SER A 189 1.21 8.29 21.56
C SER A 189 0.28 8.95 22.57
N GLY A 190 -0.60 8.17 23.22
CA GLY A 190 -1.70 8.71 24.03
C GLY A 190 -2.88 9.27 23.21
N CYS A 191 -2.82 9.24 21.88
CA CYS A 191 -3.96 9.53 21.00
C CYS A 191 -4.96 8.36 20.99
N ASN A 192 -6.20 8.67 20.63
CA ASN A 192 -7.23 7.66 20.43
C ASN A 192 -7.04 6.98 19.07
N THR A 193 -7.27 5.67 19.02
CA THR A 193 -7.28 4.84 17.81
C THR A 193 -8.52 3.96 17.80
N SER A 194 -8.99 3.57 16.61
CA SER A 194 -10.20 2.75 16.43
C SER A 194 -10.08 1.33 17.00
N ARG A 195 -8.86 0.79 17.12
CA ARG A 195 -8.57 -0.52 17.71
C ARG A 195 -7.59 -0.44 18.87
N ALA A 196 -7.54 -1.51 19.67
CA ALA A 196 -6.47 -1.71 20.65
C ALA A 196 -5.12 -1.98 19.95
N ALA A 197 -4.03 -1.62 20.62
CA ALA A 197 -2.68 -1.80 20.09
C ALA A 197 -2.39 -3.26 19.65
N THR A 198 -2.78 -4.24 20.47
CA THR A 198 -2.58 -5.67 20.19
C THR A 198 -3.38 -6.18 18.99
N GLU A 199 -4.51 -5.56 18.65
CA GLU A 199 -5.26 -5.87 17.42
C GLU A 199 -4.47 -5.42 16.18
N TYR A 200 -3.94 -4.19 16.17
CA TYR A 200 -3.09 -3.73 15.06
C TYR A 200 -1.83 -4.57 14.92
N LEU A 201 -1.22 -5.02 16.03
CA LEU A 201 -0.07 -5.92 15.98
C LEU A 201 -0.43 -7.29 15.40
N LEU A 202 -1.61 -7.84 15.77
CA LEU A 202 -2.14 -9.04 15.17
C LEU A 202 -2.43 -8.87 13.66
N PHE A 203 -2.94 -7.71 13.25
CA PHE A 203 -3.19 -7.38 11.84
C PHE A 203 -1.87 -7.27 11.04
N ALA A 204 -0.84 -6.65 11.62
CA ALA A 204 0.50 -6.59 11.05
C ALA A 204 1.10 -8.02 10.87
N PHE A 205 1.02 -8.85 11.91
CA PHE A 205 1.46 -10.25 11.87
C PHE A 205 0.70 -11.05 10.80
N ARG A 206 -0.64 -11.01 10.78
CA ARG A 206 -1.45 -11.78 9.81
C ARG A 206 -1.22 -11.33 8.37
N THR A 207 -1.09 -10.02 8.14
CA THR A 207 -0.75 -9.47 6.82
C THR A 207 0.65 -9.88 6.38
N ALA A 208 1.63 -9.88 7.28
CA ALA A 208 2.97 -10.37 6.98
C ALA A 208 2.95 -11.87 6.65
N MET A 209 2.26 -12.69 7.46
CA MET A 209 2.08 -14.12 7.20
C MET A 209 1.42 -14.38 5.84
N ALA A 210 0.39 -13.61 5.48
CA ALA A 210 -0.25 -13.71 4.17
C ALA A 210 0.78 -13.57 3.04
N LEU A 211 1.62 -12.52 3.04
CA LEU A 211 2.70 -12.35 2.04
C LEU A 211 3.64 -13.57 1.94
N TYR A 212 4.00 -14.19 3.06
CA TYR A 212 4.92 -15.33 3.07
C TYR A 212 4.27 -16.68 2.71
N LEU A 213 2.94 -16.77 2.81
CA LEU A 213 2.12 -17.88 2.35
C LEU A 213 1.69 -17.73 0.88
N ASP A 214 1.65 -16.49 0.35
CA ASP A 214 1.12 -16.12 -0.97
C ASP A 214 2.02 -16.48 -2.18
N SER A 215 1.41 -16.42 -3.38
CA SER A 215 1.78 -17.20 -4.54
C SER A 215 0.96 -16.73 -5.79
N THR A 216 1.49 -16.46 -7.01
CA THR A 216 2.84 -16.60 -7.59
C THR A 216 3.12 -15.66 -8.80
N TYR A 217 4.27 -15.85 -9.48
CA TYR A 217 4.49 -15.35 -10.85
C TYR A 217 4.06 -16.32 -11.96
N GLU A 218 4.09 -17.62 -11.70
CA GLU A 218 4.18 -18.64 -12.76
C GLU A 218 2.84 -18.86 -13.49
N GLY A 219 1.74 -18.56 -12.81
CA GLY A 219 0.43 -18.42 -13.43
C GLY A 219 0.38 -17.27 -14.46
N ASN A 220 1.11 -16.18 -14.24
CA ASN A 220 0.95 -14.93 -14.98
C ASN A 220 1.23 -15.11 -16.48
N ILE A 221 2.25 -15.93 -16.80
CA ILE A 221 2.62 -16.32 -18.17
C ILE A 221 1.60 -17.32 -18.74
N THR A 222 1.23 -18.33 -17.95
CA THR A 222 0.37 -19.46 -18.40
C THR A 222 -1.06 -19.01 -18.74
N TYR A 223 -1.58 -17.99 -18.06
CA TYR A 223 -2.98 -17.57 -18.13
C TYR A 223 -3.19 -16.13 -18.62
N ARG A 224 -2.21 -15.53 -19.32
CA ARG A 224 -2.29 -14.13 -19.82
C ARG A 224 -2.65 -13.12 -18.71
N GLY A 225 -2.10 -13.35 -17.51
CA GLY A 225 -2.28 -12.49 -16.34
C GLY A 225 -2.86 -13.14 -15.07
N TYR A 226 -3.46 -14.35 -15.11
CA TYR A 226 -3.93 -14.96 -13.84
C TYR A 226 -2.78 -15.28 -12.89
N SER A 227 -3.02 -15.14 -11.60
CA SER A 227 -2.28 -15.90 -10.57
C SER A 227 -3.16 -17.02 -10.04
N ASN A 228 -2.60 -18.24 -9.93
CA ASN A 228 -3.23 -19.37 -9.24
C ASN A 228 -2.45 -19.61 -7.95
N PHE A 229 -3.12 -19.51 -6.80
CA PHE A 229 -2.54 -19.56 -5.45
C PHE A 229 -1.85 -20.89 -5.09
N GLU A 230 -1.94 -21.92 -5.93
CA GLU A 230 -1.33 -23.23 -5.69
C GLU A 230 -0.02 -23.50 -6.47
N GLN A 231 0.46 -22.61 -7.37
CA GLN A 231 1.51 -22.98 -8.36
C GLN A 231 2.58 -21.91 -8.67
N GLY A 232 3.83 -22.10 -8.20
CA GLY A 232 5.00 -21.20 -8.44
C GLY A 232 5.58 -20.44 -7.22
N ASN A 233 6.47 -19.44 -7.43
CA ASN A 233 7.50 -19.10 -6.42
C ASN A 233 7.71 -17.62 -5.96
N PHE A 234 6.66 -16.79 -5.79
CA PHE A 234 6.87 -15.36 -5.43
C PHE A 234 7.16 -15.09 -3.95
N SER A 235 6.56 -15.82 -3.01
CA SER A 235 6.93 -15.68 -1.58
C SER A 235 8.34 -16.20 -1.28
N GLU A 236 8.93 -17.01 -2.17
CA GLU A 236 10.35 -17.37 -2.06
C GLU A 236 11.27 -16.27 -2.60
N SER A 237 10.94 -15.66 -3.74
CA SER A 237 11.82 -14.71 -4.45
C SER A 237 11.59 -13.22 -4.16
N HIS A 238 10.44 -12.84 -3.61
CA HIS A 238 10.05 -11.42 -3.44
C HIS A 238 9.57 -11.07 -2.02
N ALA A 239 9.37 -12.02 -1.11
CA ALA A 239 8.90 -11.71 0.25
C ALA A 239 9.82 -10.84 1.14
N PRO A 240 11.16 -10.70 0.91
CA PRO A 240 11.97 -9.72 1.63
C PRO A 240 11.70 -8.25 1.25
N LEU A 241 10.86 -7.98 0.25
CA LEU A 241 10.53 -6.60 -0.11
C LEU A 241 9.89 -5.89 1.09
N GLY A 242 10.47 -4.75 1.47
CA GLY A 242 10.04 -3.96 2.63
C GLY A 242 10.19 -4.64 4.00
N SER A 243 10.92 -5.77 4.09
CA SER A 243 11.04 -6.58 5.31
C SER A 243 11.79 -5.93 6.47
N PHE A 244 12.26 -4.69 6.33
CA PHE A 244 13.00 -3.95 7.36
C PHE A 244 12.22 -3.78 8.67
N GLY A 245 10.87 -3.76 8.62
CA GLY A 245 10.01 -3.68 9.80
C GLY A 245 9.71 -5.03 10.48
N LEU A 246 10.01 -6.18 9.84
CA LEU A 246 9.68 -7.49 10.41
C LEU A 246 10.45 -7.83 11.70
N PRO A 247 11.73 -7.46 11.89
CA PRO A 247 12.40 -7.63 13.18
C PRO A 247 11.70 -6.88 14.32
N ASP A 248 11.20 -5.68 14.06
CA ASP A 248 10.47 -4.87 15.05
C ASP A 248 9.09 -5.49 15.36
N ILE A 249 8.39 -6.04 14.35
CA ILE A 249 7.15 -6.80 14.55
C ILE A 249 7.42 -8.06 15.40
N LEU A 250 8.46 -8.83 15.08
CA LEU A 250 8.86 -10.01 15.87
C LEU A 250 9.17 -9.64 17.33
N LYS A 251 9.81 -8.49 17.56
CA LYS A 251 10.09 -8.01 18.91
C LYS A 251 8.83 -7.55 19.64
N ALA A 252 7.94 -6.82 18.98
CA ALA A 252 6.65 -6.43 19.55
C ALA A 252 5.77 -7.63 19.91
N LEU A 253 5.75 -8.69 19.08
CA LEU A 253 5.02 -9.92 19.38
C LEU A 253 5.60 -10.63 20.63
N GLU A 254 6.92 -10.60 20.83
CA GLU A 254 7.54 -11.08 22.08
C GLU A 254 7.14 -10.22 23.28
N ASP A 255 7.20 -8.88 23.15
CA ASP A 255 6.90 -7.93 24.23
C ASP A 255 5.42 -7.92 24.65
N GLU A 256 4.49 -8.27 23.75
CA GLU A 256 3.06 -8.45 24.03
C GLU A 256 2.70 -9.90 24.46
N GLY A 257 3.69 -10.79 24.61
CA GLY A 257 3.47 -12.19 24.99
C GLY A 257 2.85 -13.07 23.89
N MET A 258 2.76 -12.59 22.65
CA MET A 258 2.28 -13.29 21.45
C MET A 258 3.35 -14.27 20.90
N GLY A 259 3.85 -15.15 21.78
CA GLY A 259 4.99 -16.02 21.52
C GLY A 259 4.74 -17.07 20.44
N LYS A 260 3.48 -17.47 20.20
CA LYS A 260 3.11 -18.39 19.12
C LYS A 260 3.27 -17.69 17.77
N GLU A 261 2.65 -16.54 17.61
CA GLU A 261 2.67 -15.69 16.43
C GLU A 261 4.11 -15.28 16.08
N ARG A 262 4.90 -14.87 17.09
CA ARG A 262 6.34 -14.59 16.95
C ARG A 262 7.09 -15.79 16.38
N THR A 263 6.82 -16.99 16.88
CA THR A 263 7.51 -18.22 16.44
C THR A 263 7.13 -18.59 15.01
N GLU A 264 5.84 -18.49 14.68
CA GLU A 264 5.28 -18.78 13.37
C GLU A 264 5.87 -17.85 12.29
N LEU A 265 5.86 -16.54 12.52
CA LEU A 265 6.46 -15.56 11.61
C LEU A 265 7.98 -15.75 11.48
N PHE A 266 8.69 -16.03 12.58
CA PHE A 266 10.14 -16.22 12.56
C PHE A 266 10.55 -17.45 11.73
N GLU A 267 9.92 -18.61 11.94
CA GLU A 267 10.25 -19.81 11.17
C GLU A 267 9.84 -19.67 9.70
N MET A 268 8.77 -18.91 9.40
CA MET A 268 8.39 -18.60 8.02
C MET A 268 9.42 -17.70 7.30
N ILE A 269 9.85 -16.60 7.94
CA ILE A 269 10.92 -15.73 7.42
C ILE A 269 12.18 -16.56 7.17
N LYS A 270 12.64 -17.30 8.19
CA LYS A 270 13.82 -18.16 8.14
C LYS A 270 13.74 -19.26 7.06
N LYS A 271 12.54 -19.79 6.78
CA LYS A 271 12.31 -20.73 5.68
C LYS A 271 12.60 -20.06 4.32
N ARG A 272 12.03 -18.87 4.07
CA ARG A 272 12.19 -18.17 2.78
C ARG A 272 13.56 -17.51 2.61
N SER A 273 14.19 -17.01 3.69
CA SER A 273 15.53 -16.43 3.65
C SER A 273 16.61 -17.36 3.08
N LYS A 274 16.39 -18.68 3.09
CA LYS A 274 17.32 -19.65 2.49
C LYS A 274 17.55 -19.39 1.00
N HIS A 275 16.51 -19.06 0.23
CA HIS A 275 16.59 -18.81 -1.21
C HIS A 275 17.64 -17.73 -1.54
N PHE A 276 17.58 -16.59 -0.83
CA PHE A 276 18.52 -15.46 -0.97
C PHE A 276 19.94 -15.70 -0.44
N VAL A 277 20.19 -16.86 0.17
CA VAL A 277 21.52 -17.27 0.66
C VAL A 277 22.07 -18.45 -0.17
N SER A 278 21.21 -19.19 -0.88
CA SER A 278 21.59 -20.35 -1.69
C SER A 278 21.69 -20.08 -3.20
N GLU A 279 21.12 -18.97 -3.69
CA GLU A 279 21.22 -18.58 -5.10
C GLU A 279 22.30 -17.49 -5.29
N GLU A 280 23.52 -17.96 -5.57
CA GLU A 280 24.58 -17.26 -6.32
C GLU A 280 24.66 -17.82 -7.75
#